data_AF-A0A925TVY4-F1
#
_entry.id   AF-A0A925TVY4-F1
#
_cell.length_a   1.000
_cell.length_b   1.000
_cell.length_c   1.000
_cell.angle_alpha   90.00
_cell.angle_beta   90.00
_cell.angle_gamma   90.00
#
_symmetry.space_group_name_H-M   'P 1'
#
loop_
_entity.id
_entity.type
_entity.pdbx_description
1 polymer ?
#
loop_
_entity_poly.entity_id
_entity_poly.type
_entity_poly.pdbx_seq_one_letter_code
_entity_poly.pdbx_strand_id
1 'polypeptide(L)'
;MITLEQYADLCVLMSDTAGDVSKENVIAEANNVTASNWDEAKKYYTAKMSDPADMGKTAVAFMPLYQAALDKKRGGGEPCTLEVYTKVHAEMAFKKDPNDATKQINYMDVLTTHGFTHQSWLECESYWTPRVGSPDEVKYDAVQGAKFRELMQKESDIIFGIKRD
;
A
#
# COMPACT_ATOMS: atom_id res chain seq x y z
N MET A 1 16.19 -21.59 8.67
CA MET A 1 15.55 -20.80 7.61
C MET A 1 14.03 -20.82 7.74
N ILE A 2 13.36 -19.67 7.66
CA ILE A 2 11.90 -19.52 7.79
C ILE A 2 11.17 -19.73 6.44
N THR A 3 9.86 -19.94 6.48
CA THR A 3 9.02 -20.05 5.27
C THR A 3 8.78 -18.69 4.60
N LEU A 4 8.31 -18.68 3.34
CA LEU A 4 7.96 -17.44 2.64
C LEU A 4 6.78 -16.72 3.33
N GLU A 5 5.85 -17.48 3.91
CA GLU A 5 4.74 -16.95 4.70
C GLU A 5 5.22 -16.26 5.98
N GLN A 6 6.09 -16.93 6.76
CA GLN A 6 6.71 -16.32 7.95
C GLN A 6 7.56 -15.10 7.59
N TYR A 7 8.26 -15.14 6.45
CA TYR A 7 9.00 -13.99 5.95
C TYR A 7 8.10 -12.81 5.61
N ALA A 8 6.96 -13.05 4.95
CA ALA A 8 5.97 -12.01 4.65
C ALA A 8 5.37 -11.39 5.94
N ASP A 9 5.01 -12.22 6.92
CA ASP A 9 4.55 -11.76 8.23
C ASP A 9 5.58 -10.85 8.92
N LEU A 10 6.85 -11.26 8.95
CA LEU A 10 7.92 -10.47 9.55
C LEU A 10 8.18 -9.16 8.80
N CYS A 11 8.16 -9.16 7.46
CA CYS A 11 8.31 -7.94 6.65
C CYS A 11 7.24 -6.90 6.98
N VAL A 12 5.99 -7.32 7.24
CA VAL A 12 4.90 -6.42 7.65
C VAL A 12 5.09 -5.89 9.07
N LEU A 13 5.52 -6.73 10.00
CA LEU A 13 5.78 -6.30 11.37
C LEU A 13 6.97 -5.34 11.45
N MET A 14 7.94 -5.48 10.55
CA MET A 14 9.15 -4.65 10.49
C MET A 14 9.01 -3.42 9.58
N SER A 15 7.83 -3.14 9.03
CA SER A 15 7.63 -1.99 8.12
C SER A 15 8.09 -0.66 8.71
N ASP A 16 8.03 -0.54 10.04
CA ASP A 16 8.26 0.71 10.76
C ASP A 16 9.68 0.78 11.39
N THR A 17 10.54 -0.21 11.12
CA THR A 17 11.92 -0.22 11.65
C THR A 17 12.87 0.68 10.88
N ALA A 18 12.51 1.10 9.66
CA ALA A 18 13.37 1.84 8.75
C ALA A 18 14.74 1.17 8.49
N GLY A 19 14.78 -0.18 8.54
CA GLY A 19 16.01 -0.95 8.31
C GLY A 19 16.94 -1.05 9.54
N ASP A 20 16.46 -0.63 10.72
CA ASP A 20 17.20 -0.80 11.98
C ASP A 20 17.27 -2.29 12.35
N VAL A 21 18.45 -2.88 12.11
CA VAL A 21 18.73 -4.30 12.35
C VAL A 21 18.46 -4.71 13.80
N SER A 22 18.72 -3.83 14.78
CA SER A 22 18.47 -4.16 16.18
C SER A 22 16.98 -4.29 16.44
N LYS A 23 16.15 -3.39 15.88
CA LYS A 23 14.69 -3.46 16.01
C LYS A 23 14.12 -4.66 15.26
N GLU A 24 14.63 -4.94 14.06
CA GLU A 24 14.25 -6.13 13.29
C GLU A 24 14.52 -7.41 14.08
N ASN A 25 15.71 -7.55 14.69
CA ASN A 25 16.05 -8.74 15.47
C ASN A 25 15.13 -8.93 16.68
N VAL A 26 14.80 -7.84 17.39
CA VAL A 26 13.84 -7.88 18.51
C VAL A 26 12.46 -8.38 18.04
N ILE A 27 11.97 -7.88 16.90
CA ILE A 27 10.69 -8.31 16.33
C ILE A 27 10.75 -9.79 15.89
N ALA A 28 11.84 -10.22 15.26
CA ALA A 28 12.05 -11.61 14.87
C ALA A 28 11.99 -12.55 16.07
N GLU A 29 12.72 -12.22 17.14
CA GLU A 29 12.77 -13.02 18.37
C GLU A 29 11.40 -13.12 19.04
N ALA A 30 10.66 -12.00 19.09
CA ALA A 30 9.28 -11.98 19.59
C ALA A 30 8.32 -12.88 18.79
N ASN A 31 8.68 -13.24 17.55
CA ASN A 31 7.93 -14.12 16.66
C ASN A 31 8.58 -15.52 16.53
N ASN A 32 9.41 -15.92 17.50
CA ASN A 32 10.11 -17.22 17.54
C ASN A 32 11.09 -17.46 16.37
N VAL A 33 11.63 -16.37 15.79
CA VAL A 33 12.65 -16.43 14.74
C VAL A 33 13.94 -15.85 15.29
N THR A 34 15.02 -16.63 15.28
CA THR A 34 16.34 -16.14 15.72
C THR A 34 16.87 -15.08 14.76
N ALA A 35 17.67 -14.13 15.26
CA ALA A 35 18.33 -13.13 14.43
C ALA A 35 19.10 -13.74 13.24
N SER A 36 19.76 -14.89 13.45
CA SER A 36 20.46 -15.62 12.38
C SER A 36 19.49 -16.13 11.31
N ASN A 37 18.36 -16.72 11.71
CA ASN A 37 17.35 -17.21 10.76
C ASN A 37 16.70 -16.05 9.98
N TRP A 38 16.49 -14.90 10.63
CA TRP A 38 15.99 -13.68 9.97
C TRP A 38 16.98 -13.16 8.93
N ASP A 39 18.25 -13.01 9.30
CA ASP A 39 19.30 -12.52 8.39
C ASP A 39 19.49 -13.43 7.18
N GLU A 40 19.52 -14.75 7.39
CA GLU A 40 19.57 -15.75 6.31
C GLU A 40 18.38 -15.63 5.36
N ALA A 41 17.16 -15.49 5.90
CA ALA A 41 15.95 -15.37 5.10
C ALA A 41 15.91 -14.07 4.29
N LYS A 42 16.27 -12.94 4.92
CA LYS A 42 16.33 -11.63 4.27
C LYS A 42 17.31 -11.67 3.10
N LYS A 43 18.51 -12.21 3.29
CA LYS A 43 19.50 -12.38 2.21
C LYS A 43 18.98 -13.26 1.09
N TYR A 44 18.39 -14.40 1.41
CA TYR A 44 17.88 -15.34 0.42
C TYR A 44 16.74 -14.76 -0.43
N TYR A 45 15.69 -14.23 0.21
CA TYR A 45 14.54 -13.70 -0.51
C TYR A 45 14.87 -12.41 -1.27
N THR A 46 15.77 -11.56 -0.75
CA THR A 46 16.27 -10.40 -1.49
C THR A 46 17.03 -10.83 -2.75
N ALA A 47 17.88 -11.86 -2.65
CA ALA A 47 18.59 -12.40 -3.81
C ALA A 47 17.61 -12.98 -4.85
N LYS A 48 16.59 -13.71 -4.41
CA LYS A 48 15.54 -14.26 -5.27
C LYS A 48 14.71 -13.18 -5.98
N MET A 49 14.35 -12.11 -5.26
CA MET A 49 13.62 -10.97 -5.83
C MET A 49 14.48 -10.12 -6.77
N SER A 50 15.80 -10.25 -6.73
CA SER A 50 16.73 -9.53 -7.61
C SER A 50 17.23 -10.36 -8.79
N ASP A 51 17.03 -11.67 -8.78
CA ASP A 51 17.43 -12.59 -9.85
C ASP A 51 16.43 -12.54 -11.01
N PRO A 52 16.81 -12.13 -12.24
CA PRO A 52 15.91 -12.09 -13.38
C PRO A 52 15.22 -13.42 -13.70
N ALA A 53 15.81 -14.56 -13.34
CA ALA A 53 15.23 -15.89 -13.56
C ALA A 53 14.16 -16.28 -12.52
N ASP A 54 14.11 -15.58 -11.37
CA ASP A 54 13.26 -15.94 -10.23
C ASP A 54 12.37 -14.79 -9.73
N MET A 55 12.75 -13.53 -9.97
CA MET A 55 12.06 -12.33 -9.51
C MET A 55 10.55 -12.41 -9.71
N GLY A 56 10.09 -12.75 -10.92
CA GLY A 56 8.66 -12.87 -11.21
C GLY A 56 7.96 -13.99 -10.42
N LYS A 57 8.63 -15.12 -10.19
CA LYS A 57 8.05 -16.27 -9.46
C LYS A 57 7.95 -15.96 -7.97
N THR A 58 9.03 -15.46 -7.39
CA THR A 58 9.09 -15.11 -5.98
C THR A 58 8.14 -13.94 -5.67
N ALA A 59 8.07 -12.91 -6.53
CA ALA A 59 7.13 -11.80 -6.35
C ALA A 59 5.67 -12.27 -6.40
N VAL A 60 5.30 -13.08 -7.40
CA VAL A 60 3.92 -13.61 -7.53
C VAL A 60 3.52 -14.46 -6.32
N ALA A 61 4.45 -15.23 -5.74
CA ALA A 61 4.19 -16.01 -4.53
C ALA A 61 4.17 -15.15 -3.25
N PHE A 62 5.00 -14.11 -3.18
CA PHE A 62 5.15 -13.26 -2.00
C PHE A 62 3.99 -12.27 -1.83
N MET A 63 3.55 -11.62 -2.91
CA MET A 63 2.56 -10.54 -2.85
C MET A 63 1.25 -10.94 -2.16
N PRO A 64 0.63 -12.11 -2.44
CA PRO A 64 -0.58 -12.54 -1.72
C PRO A 64 -0.35 -12.76 -0.23
N LEU A 65 0.82 -13.30 0.16
CA LEU A 65 1.18 -13.55 1.55
C LEU A 65 1.41 -12.24 2.30
N TYR A 66 2.13 -11.29 1.68
CA TYR A 66 2.35 -9.97 2.23
C TYR A 66 1.03 -9.21 2.42
N GLN A 67 0.12 -9.30 1.45
CA GLN A 67 -1.21 -8.70 1.58
C GLN A 67 -2.02 -9.32 2.74
N ALA A 68 -2.00 -10.64 2.89
CA ALA A 68 -2.67 -11.32 4.00
C ALA A 68 -2.08 -10.92 5.36
N ALA A 69 -0.75 -10.77 5.45
CA ALA A 69 -0.05 -10.30 6.64
C ALA A 69 -0.44 -8.86 7.00
N LEU A 70 -0.54 -7.96 6.01
CA LEU A 70 -1.05 -6.60 6.20
C LEU A 70 -2.48 -6.59 6.72
N ASP A 71 -3.36 -7.39 6.10
CA ASP A 71 -4.76 -7.51 6.52
C ASP A 71 -4.86 -8.01 7.98
N LYS A 72 -4.00 -8.95 8.38
CA LYS A 72 -3.89 -9.45 9.76
C LYS A 72 -3.36 -8.38 10.73
N LYS A 73 -2.30 -7.63 10.37
CA LYS A 73 -1.75 -6.53 11.20
C LYS A 73 -2.82 -5.47 11.50
N ARG A 74 -3.70 -5.19 10.52
CA ARG A 74 -4.81 -4.22 10.68
C ARG A 74 -6.02 -4.78 11.44
N GLY A 75 -6.04 -6.07 11.78
CA GLY A 75 -7.22 -6.70 12.38
C GLY A 75 -8.45 -6.70 11.46
N GLY A 76 -8.24 -6.71 10.13
CA GLY A 76 -9.30 -6.66 9.13
C GLY A 76 -9.87 -5.25 8.84
N GLY A 77 -9.32 -4.21 9.47
CA GLY A 77 -9.71 -2.82 9.20
C GLY A 77 -9.19 -2.27 7.86
N GLU A 78 -9.85 -1.22 7.40
CA GLU A 78 -9.43 -0.44 6.22
C GLU A 78 -8.07 0.26 6.51
N PRO A 79 -7.09 0.24 5.57
CA PRO A 79 -5.81 0.93 5.75
C PRO A 79 -5.94 2.46 5.80
N CYS A 80 -7.00 2.98 5.18
CA CYS A 80 -7.46 4.36 5.26
C CYS A 80 -8.95 4.39 4.93
N THR A 81 -9.68 5.43 5.34
CA THR A 81 -11.10 5.53 5.00
C THR A 81 -11.29 5.76 3.50
N LEU A 82 -12.47 5.41 2.97
CA LEU A 82 -12.80 5.67 1.57
C LEU A 82 -12.70 7.16 1.22
N GLU A 83 -13.07 8.06 2.13
CA GLU A 83 -12.97 9.50 1.94
C GLU A 83 -11.52 9.95 1.77
N VAL A 84 -10.60 9.45 2.61
CA VAL A 84 -9.17 9.75 2.50
C VAL A 84 -8.60 9.19 1.20
N TYR A 85 -8.91 7.93 0.89
CA TYR A 85 -8.49 7.30 -0.36
C TYR A 85 -8.95 8.12 -1.57
N THR A 86 -10.23 8.48 -1.61
CA THR A 86 -10.81 9.22 -2.74
C THR A 86 -10.19 10.59 -2.91
N LYS A 87 -9.98 11.32 -1.81
CA LYS A 87 -9.36 12.65 -1.83
C LYS A 87 -7.94 12.60 -2.37
N VAL A 88 -7.10 11.71 -1.84
CA VAL A 88 -5.72 11.56 -2.28
C VAL A 88 -5.68 11.16 -3.76
N HIS A 89 -6.51 10.20 -4.16
CA HIS A 89 -6.58 9.72 -5.55
C HIS A 89 -7.03 10.82 -6.53
N ALA A 90 -8.01 11.65 -6.14
CA ALA A 90 -8.45 12.79 -6.93
C ALA A 90 -7.36 13.87 -7.05
N GLU A 91 -6.65 14.18 -5.96
CA GLU A 91 -5.54 15.13 -6.01
C GLU A 91 -4.41 14.64 -6.92
N MET A 92 -4.05 13.36 -6.87
CA MET A 92 -3.08 12.76 -7.80
C MET A 92 -3.53 12.85 -9.26
N ALA A 93 -4.82 12.63 -9.53
CA ALA A 93 -5.36 12.65 -10.88
C ALA A 93 -5.50 14.06 -11.47
N PHE A 94 -5.88 15.05 -10.64
CA PHE A 94 -6.37 16.33 -11.16
C PHE A 94 -5.60 17.56 -10.69
N LYS A 95 -4.94 17.51 -9.54
CA LYS A 95 -4.29 18.68 -8.95
C LYS A 95 -3.08 19.09 -9.79
N LYS A 96 -2.98 20.38 -10.06
CA LYS A 96 -1.85 20.97 -10.80
C LYS A 96 -0.71 21.34 -9.86
N ASP A 97 0.50 21.37 -10.39
CA ASP A 97 1.66 21.89 -9.67
C ASP A 97 1.41 23.39 -9.36
N PRO A 98 1.53 23.84 -8.10
CA PRO A 98 1.31 25.23 -7.74
C PRO A 98 2.32 26.20 -8.39
N ASN A 99 3.48 25.70 -8.84
CA ASN A 99 4.52 26.47 -9.51
C ASN A 99 4.44 26.37 -11.05
N ASP A 100 3.68 25.41 -11.58
CA ASP A 100 3.51 25.20 -13.03
C ASP A 100 2.14 24.58 -13.34
N ALA A 101 1.15 25.43 -13.61
CA ALA A 101 -0.22 24.99 -13.87
C ALA A 101 -0.39 24.08 -15.10
N THR A 102 0.64 23.94 -15.95
CA THR A 102 0.60 23.02 -17.10
C THR A 102 0.88 21.58 -16.68
N LYS A 103 1.51 21.37 -15.51
CA LYS A 103 1.88 20.05 -14.99
C LYS A 103 0.95 19.60 -13.88
N GLN A 104 0.76 18.29 -13.77
CA GLN A 104 0.20 17.70 -12.56
C GLN A 104 1.21 17.81 -11.41
N ILE A 105 0.71 17.95 -10.20
CA ILE A 105 1.54 17.88 -9.00
C ILE A 105 2.24 16.52 -8.93
N ASN A 106 3.46 16.48 -8.38
CA ASN A 106 4.12 15.22 -8.11
C ASN A 106 3.30 14.42 -7.09
N TYR A 107 2.95 13.17 -7.42
CA TYR A 107 2.13 12.34 -6.55
C TYR A 107 2.78 12.11 -5.17
N MET A 108 4.12 12.12 -5.07
CA MET A 108 4.83 12.00 -3.79
C MET A 108 4.60 13.21 -2.88
N ASP A 109 4.42 14.41 -3.44
CA ASP A 109 4.09 15.61 -2.67
C ASP A 109 2.65 15.53 -2.14
N VAL A 110 1.73 14.98 -2.93
CA VAL A 110 0.35 14.68 -2.49
C VAL A 110 0.39 13.69 -1.33
N LEU A 111 1.10 12.57 -1.48
CA LEU A 111 1.22 11.57 -0.40
C LEU A 111 1.77 12.17 0.89
N THR A 112 2.85 12.92 0.78
CA THR A 112 3.49 13.57 1.93
C THR A 112 2.54 14.55 2.63
N THR A 113 1.74 15.31 1.85
CA THR A 113 0.73 16.25 2.39
C THR A 113 -0.32 15.54 3.24
N HIS A 114 -0.66 14.30 2.89
CA HIS A 114 -1.66 13.48 3.60
C HIS A 114 -1.05 12.50 4.61
N GLY A 115 0.26 12.61 4.90
CA GLY A 115 0.94 11.76 5.88
C GLY A 115 1.18 10.33 5.42
N PHE A 116 1.10 10.07 4.11
CA PHE A 116 1.41 8.75 3.54
C PHE A 116 2.86 8.67 3.09
N THR A 117 3.48 7.53 3.37
CA THR A 117 4.61 7.03 2.59
C THR A 117 4.08 6.34 1.32
N HIS A 118 4.95 6.15 0.32
CA HIS A 118 4.59 5.36 -0.86
C HIS A 118 4.07 3.98 -0.48
N GLN A 119 4.72 3.30 0.48
CA GLN A 119 4.32 1.98 0.94
C GLN A 119 2.91 1.99 1.54
N SER A 120 2.63 2.90 2.48
CA SER A 120 1.29 2.99 3.10
C SER A 120 0.21 3.37 2.09
N TRP A 121 0.55 4.08 1.02
CA TRP A 121 -0.39 4.37 -0.05
C TRP A 121 -0.70 3.14 -0.91
N LEU A 122 0.32 2.35 -1.26
CA LEU A 122 0.12 1.08 -1.99
C LEU A 122 -0.81 0.13 -1.23
N GLU A 123 -0.80 0.17 0.11
CA GLU A 123 -1.77 -0.59 0.91
C GLU A 123 -3.20 -0.08 0.73
N CYS A 124 -3.41 1.24 0.75
CA CYS A 124 -4.69 1.86 0.44
C CYS A 124 -5.17 1.50 -0.97
N GLU A 125 -4.31 1.58 -1.98
CA GLU A 125 -4.66 1.22 -3.36
C GLU A 125 -5.01 -0.26 -3.49
N SER A 126 -4.21 -1.14 -2.88
CA SER A 126 -4.44 -2.60 -2.94
C SER A 126 -5.75 -2.99 -2.23
N TYR A 127 -6.14 -2.25 -1.20
CA TYR A 127 -7.40 -2.45 -0.50
C TYR A 127 -8.59 -1.88 -1.29
N TRP A 128 -8.54 -0.62 -1.68
CA TRP A 128 -9.71 0.07 -2.24
C TRP A 128 -9.94 -0.19 -3.72
N THR A 129 -8.88 -0.25 -4.55
CA THR A 129 -9.01 -0.43 -6.01
C THR A 129 -9.92 -1.60 -6.39
N PRO A 130 -9.72 -2.84 -5.88
CA PRO A 130 -10.58 -3.96 -6.27
C PRO A 130 -11.99 -3.90 -5.66
N ARG A 131 -12.25 -2.98 -4.71
CA ARG A 131 -13.56 -2.79 -4.07
C ARG A 131 -14.41 -1.73 -4.77
N VAL A 132 -13.77 -0.70 -5.34
CA VAL A 132 -14.48 0.47 -5.90
C VAL A 132 -14.22 0.71 -7.38
N GLY A 133 -13.19 0.09 -7.96
CA GLY A 133 -12.70 0.38 -9.30
C GLY A 133 -13.60 -0.13 -10.43
N SER A 134 -13.83 -1.43 -10.50
CA SER A 134 -14.64 -2.05 -11.57
C SER A 134 -15.64 -3.08 -11.02
N PRO A 135 -16.88 -3.13 -11.53
CA PRO A 135 -17.83 -4.20 -11.25
C PRO A 135 -17.36 -5.62 -11.60
N ASP A 136 -16.35 -5.74 -12.45
CA ASP A 136 -15.79 -7.04 -12.88
C ASP A 136 -14.82 -7.63 -11.85
N GLU A 137 -14.41 -6.85 -10.84
CA GLU A 137 -13.51 -7.32 -9.78
C GLU A 137 -14.24 -8.22 -8.79
N VAL A 138 -13.59 -9.32 -8.39
CA VAL A 138 -14.16 -10.29 -7.44
C VAL A 138 -14.51 -9.65 -6.10
N LYS A 139 -13.77 -8.61 -5.69
CA LYS A 139 -13.97 -7.90 -4.41
C LYS A 139 -14.86 -6.65 -4.55
N TYR A 140 -15.46 -6.41 -5.72
CA TYR A 140 -16.25 -5.21 -5.95
C TYR A 140 -17.43 -5.11 -5.00
N ASP A 141 -17.62 -3.93 -4.43
CA ASP A 141 -18.76 -3.58 -3.60
C ASP A 141 -19.53 -2.44 -4.29
N ALA A 142 -20.77 -2.71 -4.70
CA ALA A 142 -21.58 -1.75 -5.44
C ALA A 142 -21.91 -0.49 -4.63
N VAL A 143 -22.06 -0.60 -3.31
CA VAL A 143 -22.36 0.52 -2.41
C VAL A 143 -21.12 1.40 -2.27
N GLN A 144 -19.97 0.79 -2.00
CA GLN A 144 -18.71 1.52 -1.89
C GLN A 144 -18.29 2.12 -3.24
N GLY A 145 -18.49 1.40 -4.35
CA GLY A 145 -18.24 1.90 -5.70
C GLY A 145 -19.13 3.10 -6.05
N ALA A 146 -20.40 3.11 -5.66
CA ALA A 146 -21.27 4.27 -5.84
C ALA A 146 -20.79 5.47 -5.02
N LYS A 147 -20.47 5.24 -3.74
CA LYS A 147 -19.94 6.28 -2.85
C LYS A 147 -18.62 6.85 -3.35
N PHE A 148 -17.71 6.01 -3.84
CA PHE A 148 -16.45 6.42 -4.45
C PHE A 148 -16.66 7.36 -5.64
N ARG A 149 -17.61 7.04 -6.54
CA ARG A 149 -17.92 7.91 -7.69
C ARG A 149 -18.46 9.27 -7.26
N GLU A 150 -19.33 9.31 -6.26
CA GLU A 150 -19.86 10.57 -5.71
C GLU A 150 -18.74 11.41 -5.08
N LEU A 151 -17.89 10.79 -4.25
CA LEU A 151 -16.74 11.45 -3.63
C LEU A 151 -15.73 11.94 -4.68
N MET A 152 -15.40 11.13 -5.70
CA MET A 152 -14.51 11.54 -6.79
C MET A 152 -15.07 12.75 -7.54
N GLN A 153 -16.39 12.78 -7.78
CA GLN A 153 -17.01 13.93 -8.40
C GLN A 153 -16.86 15.17 -7.54
N LYS A 154 -17.17 15.07 -6.25
CA LYS A 154 -17.06 16.17 -5.29
C LYS A 154 -15.62 16.70 -5.18
N GLU A 155 -14.64 15.81 -5.06
CA GLU A 155 -13.23 16.21 -4.96
C GLU A 155 -12.72 16.83 -6.26
N SER A 156 -13.13 16.31 -7.42
CA SER A 156 -12.78 16.95 -8.71
C SER A 156 -13.42 18.33 -8.85
N ASP A 157 -14.67 18.52 -8.43
CA ASP A 157 -15.33 19.83 -8.44
C ASP A 157 -14.59 20.82 -7.53
N ILE A 158 -14.15 20.39 -6.34
CA ILE A 158 -13.33 21.21 -5.43
C ILE A 158 -12.01 21.61 -6.11
N ILE A 159 -11.30 20.66 -6.73
CA ILE A 159 -10.01 20.91 -7.40
C ILE A 159 -10.17 21.87 -8.58
N PHE A 160 -11.25 21.73 -9.35
CA PHE A 160 -11.53 22.59 -10.51
C PHE A 160 -12.29 23.89 -10.15
N GLY A 161 -12.66 24.09 -8.89
CA GLY A 161 -13.44 25.25 -8.45
C GLY A 161 -14.86 25.28 -9.03
N ILE A 162 -15.42 24.13 -9.40
CA ILE A 162 -16.78 23.99 -9.93
C ILE A 162 -17.77 24.06 -8.78
N LYS A 163 -18.80 24.90 -8.92
CA LYS A 163 -19.98 24.90 -8.05
C LYS A 163 -21.12 24.26 -8.81
N ARG A 164 -21.76 23.25 -8.21
CA ARG A 164 -22.99 22.64 -8.74
C ARG A 164 -24.16 23.14 -7.92
N ASP A 165 -25.12 23.76 -8.61
CA ASP A 165 -26.38 24.27 -8.05
C ASP A 165 -27.40 23.14 -7.81
#